data_AF-A0A832C7N2-F1
#
_entry.id   AF-A0A832C7N2-F1
#
_cell.length_a   1.000
_cell.length_b   1.000
_cell.length_c   1.000
_cell.angle_alpha   90.00
_cell.angle_beta   90.00
_cell.angle_gamma   90.00
#
_symmetry.space_group_name_H-M   'P 1'
#
loop_
_entity.id
_entity.type
_entity.pdbx_description
1 polymer ?
#
loop_
_entity_poly.entity_id
_entity_poly.type
_entity_poly.pdbx_seq_one_letter_code
_entity_poly.pdbx_strand_id
1 'polypeptide(L)'
;ETDPGRRHYALMAHGSSHRKRMVEGPQLCHRMKPVEPEVIRGRDFAAVRTTYCFEYAAPGRKPGSRWTQLVVFPAGKRFFLLMDRVECVNDSAEMFLRNDTPGCVRHKGGDTFSEIYLSYLSGPRGVHIPASEFLTPFPPDLKFGYRRDTHRTPEHFIRAYHLRDPNTGADGPWLAGLTLDPSVVYEAWCSQRPGDIIVMILEIHGRPVKAGDTFSAAHIVGYFDSIEEMHALYDRYRGHTALEADETGWRLVKET
;
A
#
# COMPACT_ATOMS: atom_id res chain seq x y z
N GLU A 1 -2.17 0.79 27.57
CA GLU A 1 -3.18 -0.28 27.51
C GLU A 1 -2.85 -1.29 28.60
N THR A 2 -3.76 -1.48 29.55
CA THR A 2 -3.57 -2.34 30.74
C THR A 2 -4.30 -3.67 30.59
N ASP A 3 -5.24 -3.78 29.65
CA ASP A 3 -5.90 -5.03 29.33
C ASP A 3 -4.96 -5.94 28.51
N PRO A 4 -4.67 -7.18 28.96
CA PRO A 4 -3.74 -8.08 28.27
C PRO A 4 -4.18 -8.45 26.84
N GLY A 5 -5.48 -8.63 26.62
CA GLY A 5 -6.03 -8.96 25.31
C GLY A 5 -5.87 -7.81 24.32
N ARG A 6 -6.18 -6.58 24.75
CA ARG A 6 -5.97 -5.38 23.95
C ARG A 6 -4.49 -5.10 23.71
N ARG A 7 -3.62 -5.37 24.69
CA ARG A 7 -2.16 -5.27 24.50
C ARG A 7 -1.66 -6.26 23.44
N HIS A 8 -2.11 -7.51 23.51
CA HIS A 8 -1.77 -8.52 22.51
C HIS A 8 -2.31 -8.14 21.13
N TYR A 9 -3.57 -7.70 21.05
CA TYR A 9 -4.14 -7.19 19.80
C TYR A 9 -3.36 -5.99 19.25
N ALA A 10 -2.97 -5.04 20.10
CA ALA A 10 -2.22 -3.86 19.67
C ALA A 10 -0.83 -4.24 19.13
N LEU A 11 -0.12 -5.16 19.78
CA LEU A 11 1.12 -5.75 19.27
C LEU A 11 0.86 -6.42 17.91
N MET A 12 -0.21 -7.22 17.88
CA MET A 12 -0.89 -7.79 16.71
C MET A 12 -0.95 -6.82 15.54
N ALA A 13 -1.60 -5.69 15.82
CA ALA A 13 -2.07 -4.67 14.93
C ALA A 13 -0.92 -3.78 14.41
N HIS A 14 -0.04 -3.36 15.32
CA HIS A 14 0.81 -2.19 15.14
C HIS A 14 2.30 -2.45 15.39
N GLY A 15 2.67 -3.63 15.89
CA GLY A 15 4.05 -3.94 16.27
C GLY A 15 4.44 -3.33 17.62
N SER A 16 5.74 -3.39 17.93
CA SER A 16 6.33 -2.99 19.22
C SER A 16 7.35 -1.86 19.12
N SER A 17 7.97 -1.71 17.96
CA SER A 17 9.17 -0.89 17.75
C SER A 17 8.89 0.59 17.55
N HIS A 18 7.73 0.97 17.01
CA HIS A 18 7.44 2.36 16.70
C HIS A 18 6.00 2.76 17.01
N ARG A 19 5.84 3.82 17.82
CA ARG A 19 4.53 4.36 18.19
C ARG A 19 3.98 5.22 17.06
N LYS A 20 2.94 4.69 16.42
CA LYS A 20 2.21 5.35 15.34
C LYS A 20 1.27 6.41 15.91
N ARG A 21 1.25 7.61 15.33
CA ARG A 21 0.39 8.72 15.76
C ARG A 21 -0.67 8.99 14.72
N MET A 22 -1.91 8.64 15.02
CA MET A 22 -3.05 9.00 14.16
C MET A 22 -3.32 10.50 14.29
N VAL A 23 -3.28 11.24 13.19
CA VAL A 23 -3.57 12.68 13.16
C VAL A 23 -5.05 12.91 12.92
N GLU A 24 -5.61 12.24 11.91
CA GLU A 24 -6.99 12.38 11.45
C GLU A 24 -7.62 11.01 11.17
N GLY A 25 -8.95 10.98 11.12
CA GLY A 25 -9.73 9.78 10.84
C GLY A 25 -11.11 10.10 10.26
N PRO A 26 -11.90 9.06 9.94
CA PRO A 26 -11.64 7.64 10.17
C PRO A 26 -10.50 7.06 9.34
N GLN A 27 -9.99 5.91 9.79
CA GLN A 27 -9.17 5.08 8.92
C GLN A 27 -9.98 4.74 7.67
N LEU A 28 -9.38 4.97 6.51
CA LEU A 28 -9.98 4.67 5.20
C LEU A 28 -10.00 3.15 4.99
N CYS A 29 -10.99 2.49 5.57
CA CYS A 29 -11.19 1.04 5.52
C CYS A 29 -12.69 0.71 5.51
N HIS A 30 -13.09 -0.48 5.95
CA HIS A 30 -14.50 -0.90 6.09
C HIS A 30 -15.35 0.00 7.01
N ARG A 31 -14.75 0.98 7.71
CA ARG A 31 -15.43 1.94 8.61
C ARG A 31 -15.73 3.28 7.95
N MET A 32 -15.30 3.48 6.71
CA MET A 32 -15.52 4.70 5.97
C MET A 32 -17.01 4.82 5.59
N LYS A 33 -17.55 6.05 5.64
CA LYS A 33 -18.88 6.33 5.10
C LYS A 33 -18.89 6.12 3.58
N PRO A 34 -20.06 5.84 2.98
CA PRO A 34 -20.19 5.83 1.52
C PRO A 34 -19.63 7.11 0.89
N VAL A 35 -18.98 6.95 -0.24
CA VAL A 35 -18.41 8.02 -1.06
C VAL A 35 -19.06 8.01 -2.44
N GLU A 36 -19.07 9.16 -3.10
CA GLU A 36 -19.60 9.30 -4.46
C GLU A 36 -18.42 9.46 -5.44
N PRO A 37 -17.98 8.37 -6.09
CA PRO A 37 -16.87 8.45 -7.02
C PRO A 37 -17.28 9.10 -8.35
N GLU A 38 -16.38 9.89 -8.92
CA GLU A 38 -16.46 10.41 -10.28
C GLU A 38 -15.87 9.37 -11.25
N VAL A 39 -16.58 9.07 -12.34
CA VAL A 39 -16.10 8.19 -13.41
C VAL A 39 -15.70 9.02 -14.62
N ILE A 40 -14.43 8.94 -15.00
CA ILE A 40 -13.86 9.59 -16.18
C ILE A 40 -13.69 8.52 -17.26
N ARG A 41 -14.19 8.78 -18.46
CA ARG A 41 -14.10 7.84 -19.59
C ARG A 41 -13.25 8.46 -20.69
N GLY A 42 -12.12 7.83 -20.99
CA GLY A 42 -11.30 8.17 -22.15
C GLY A 42 -11.50 7.18 -23.30
N ARG A 43 -10.73 7.38 -24.38
CA ARG A 43 -10.82 6.52 -25.58
C ARG A 43 -10.39 5.07 -25.31
N ASP A 44 -9.35 4.89 -24.51
CA ASP A 44 -8.67 3.62 -24.25
C ASP A 44 -8.42 3.37 -22.76
N PHE A 45 -9.23 3.99 -21.89
CA PHE A 45 -9.20 3.76 -20.45
C PHE A 45 -10.50 4.20 -19.77
N ALA A 46 -10.70 3.71 -18.55
CA ALA A 46 -11.63 4.30 -17.59
C ALA A 46 -10.85 4.73 -16.34
N ALA A 47 -11.25 5.82 -15.70
CA ALA A 47 -10.70 6.22 -14.41
C ALA A 47 -11.80 6.49 -13.39
N VAL A 48 -11.47 6.29 -12.13
CA VAL A 48 -12.36 6.50 -10.99
C VAL A 48 -11.64 7.41 -10.00
N ARG A 49 -12.22 8.59 -9.75
CA ARG A 49 -11.73 9.53 -8.75
C ARG A 49 -12.65 9.48 -7.54
N THR A 50 -12.06 9.25 -6.38
CA THR A 50 -12.76 9.23 -5.10
C THR A 50 -12.12 10.27 -4.19
N THR A 51 -12.92 11.10 -3.53
CA THR A 51 -12.43 12.07 -2.55
C THR A 51 -13.11 11.89 -1.21
N TYR A 52 -12.41 12.20 -0.13
CA TYR A 52 -12.96 12.20 1.21
C TYR A 52 -12.29 13.25 2.10
N CYS A 53 -13.09 13.95 2.91
CA CYS A 53 -12.58 14.87 3.92
C CYS A 53 -12.62 14.18 5.29
N PHE A 54 -11.48 14.09 5.96
CA PHE A 54 -11.41 13.50 7.30
C PHE A 54 -12.28 14.30 8.28
N GLU A 55 -13.09 13.59 9.07
CA GLU A 55 -14.18 14.18 9.85
C GLU A 55 -13.79 14.47 11.31
N TYR A 56 -12.77 13.78 11.81
CA TYR A 56 -12.28 13.99 13.18
C TYR A 56 -10.75 13.88 13.25
N ALA A 57 -10.19 14.47 14.30
CA ALA A 57 -8.77 14.56 14.49
C ALA A 57 -8.37 14.26 15.94
N ALA A 58 -7.09 13.95 16.15
CA ALA A 58 -6.52 13.80 17.48
C ALA A 58 -6.62 15.10 18.30
N PRO A 59 -6.57 15.04 19.65
CA PRO A 59 -6.60 16.24 20.49
C PRO A 59 -5.54 17.27 20.07
N GLY A 60 -5.96 18.53 19.93
CA GLY A 60 -5.09 19.63 19.48
C GLY A 60 -4.87 19.70 17.97
N ARG A 61 -5.58 18.90 17.17
CA ARG A 61 -5.56 18.90 15.70
C ARG A 61 -6.91 19.31 15.11
N LYS A 62 -6.92 19.69 13.84
CA LYS A 62 -8.12 20.06 13.08
C LYS A 62 -8.52 18.91 12.14
N PRO A 63 -9.81 18.54 12.04
CA PRO A 63 -10.25 17.71 10.92
C PRO A 63 -10.26 18.53 9.62
N GLY A 64 -10.34 17.85 8.48
CA GLY A 64 -10.58 18.47 7.18
C GLY A 64 -9.49 18.25 6.15
N SER A 65 -8.43 17.49 6.45
CA SER A 65 -7.52 17.03 5.39
C SER A 65 -8.31 16.27 4.32
N ARG A 66 -7.97 16.47 3.05
CA ARG A 66 -8.65 15.84 1.92
C ARG A 66 -7.81 14.72 1.38
N TRP A 67 -8.34 13.50 1.40
CA TRP A 67 -7.79 12.37 0.66
C TRP A 67 -8.42 12.29 -0.72
N THR A 68 -7.61 12.08 -1.74
CA THR A 68 -8.02 11.80 -3.11
C THR A 68 -7.38 10.50 -3.56
N GLN A 69 -8.19 9.56 -4.02
CA GLN A 69 -7.74 8.40 -4.76
C GLN A 69 -8.11 8.54 -6.23
N LEU A 70 -7.15 8.27 -7.11
CA LEU A 70 -7.38 8.17 -8.55
C LEU A 70 -6.92 6.81 -9.04
N VAL A 71 -7.85 6.05 -9.63
CA VAL A 71 -7.58 4.74 -10.21
C VAL A 71 -7.77 4.83 -11.72
N VAL A 72 -6.80 4.41 -12.51
CA VAL A 72 -6.89 4.37 -13.99
C VAL A 72 -6.77 2.92 -14.44
N PHE A 73 -7.72 2.48 -15.27
CA PHE A 73 -7.79 1.17 -15.90
C PHE A 73 -7.52 1.30 -17.41
N PRO A 74 -6.26 1.14 -17.88
CA PRO A 74 -5.96 1.19 -19.30
C PRO A 74 -6.50 -0.06 -20.02
N ALA A 75 -7.04 0.12 -21.23
CA ALA A 75 -7.59 -0.96 -22.03
C ALA A 75 -6.51 -2.01 -22.36
N GLY A 76 -6.90 -3.28 -22.24
CA GLY A 76 -6.04 -4.42 -22.57
C GLY A 76 -4.84 -4.62 -21.64
N LYS A 77 -4.82 -3.97 -20.47
CA LYS A 77 -3.80 -4.20 -19.43
C LYS A 77 -4.35 -5.05 -18.30
N ARG A 78 -3.51 -5.93 -17.76
CA ARG A 78 -3.78 -6.76 -16.57
C ARG A 78 -3.47 -6.03 -15.27
N PHE A 79 -3.21 -4.73 -15.34
CA PHE A 79 -2.92 -3.87 -14.21
C PHE A 79 -3.68 -2.55 -14.34
N PHE A 80 -3.86 -1.88 -13.20
CA PHE A 80 -4.33 -0.51 -13.10
C PHE A 80 -3.28 0.37 -12.42
N LEU A 81 -3.39 1.69 -12.63
CA LEU A 81 -2.62 2.68 -11.89
C LEU A 81 -3.47 3.19 -10.72
N LEU A 82 -2.83 3.42 -9.60
CA LEU A 82 -3.45 3.88 -8.37
C LEU A 82 -2.63 5.04 -7.82
N MET A 83 -3.28 6.15 -7.49
CA MET A 83 -2.68 7.23 -6.74
C MET A 83 -3.51 7.50 -5.50
N ASP A 84 -2.85 7.65 -4.36
CA ASP A 84 -3.40 8.30 -3.17
C ASP A 84 -2.71 9.64 -2.97
N ARG A 85 -3.49 10.71 -2.73
CA ARG A 85 -3.01 12.07 -2.44
C ARG A 85 -3.72 12.61 -1.20
N VAL A 86 -3.00 13.35 -0.37
CA VAL A 86 -3.53 14.03 0.80
C VAL A 86 -3.20 15.51 0.74
N GLU A 87 -4.20 16.36 0.94
CA GLU A 87 -4.05 17.79 1.25
C GLU A 87 -4.21 17.98 2.76
N CYS A 88 -3.18 18.51 3.41
CA CYS A 88 -3.09 18.56 4.86
C CYS A 88 -3.67 19.85 5.45
N VAL A 89 -4.48 19.77 6.50
CA VAL A 89 -4.91 20.96 7.29
C VAL A 89 -4.13 21.14 8.60
N ASN A 90 -3.21 20.24 8.91
CA ASN A 90 -2.40 20.25 10.13
C ASN A 90 -0.91 20.24 9.80
N ASP A 91 -0.14 20.97 10.61
CA ASP A 91 1.30 20.75 10.74
C ASP A 91 1.58 19.38 11.37
N SER A 92 2.52 18.62 10.84
CA SER A 92 3.04 17.41 11.49
C SER A 92 4.55 17.32 11.29
N ALA A 93 5.26 16.84 12.32
CA ALA A 93 6.68 16.52 12.17
C ALA A 93 6.90 15.25 11.33
N GLU A 94 5.88 14.39 11.25
CA GLU A 94 5.90 13.13 10.51
C GLU A 94 4.45 12.82 10.10
N MET A 95 4.06 13.22 8.89
CA MET A 95 2.77 12.88 8.31
C MET A 95 2.92 11.63 7.44
N PHE A 96 1.96 10.72 7.52
CA PHE A 96 1.90 9.57 6.62
C PHE A 96 0.46 9.19 6.31
N LEU A 97 0.28 8.56 5.15
CA LEU A 97 -0.95 7.83 4.83
C LEU A 97 -0.62 6.34 4.84
N ARG A 98 -1.49 5.54 5.43
CA ARG A 98 -1.38 4.08 5.40
C ARG A 98 -2.28 3.53 4.30
N ASN A 99 -1.71 2.72 3.41
CA ASN A 99 -2.48 1.95 2.44
C ASN A 99 -2.01 0.49 2.40
N ASP A 100 -2.85 -0.35 1.78
CA ASP A 100 -2.59 -1.77 1.57
C ASP A 100 -2.49 -2.02 0.07
N THR A 101 -1.35 -2.50 -0.40
CA THR A 101 -1.05 -2.61 -1.83
C THR A 101 -0.05 -3.75 -2.03
N PRO A 102 -0.37 -4.82 -2.77
CA PRO A 102 -1.56 -5.01 -3.61
C PRO A 102 -2.85 -5.36 -2.84
N GLY A 103 -2.79 -5.53 -1.52
CA GLY A 103 -3.93 -5.92 -0.69
C GLY A 103 -3.59 -7.08 0.25
N CYS A 104 -4.61 -7.60 0.93
CA CYS A 104 -4.46 -8.74 1.82
C CYS A 104 -4.51 -10.09 1.08
N VAL A 105 -3.81 -11.10 1.60
CA VAL A 105 -3.93 -12.50 1.18
C VAL A 105 -4.74 -13.26 2.21
N ARG A 106 -5.87 -13.86 1.81
CA ARG A 106 -6.63 -14.79 2.67
C ARG A 106 -6.25 -16.22 2.32
N HIS A 107 -5.88 -17.02 3.31
CA HIS A 107 -5.43 -18.39 3.12
C HIS A 107 -5.71 -19.26 4.35
N LYS A 108 -5.95 -20.55 4.18
CA LYS A 108 -5.95 -21.55 5.25
C LYS A 108 -4.76 -22.48 5.06
N GLY A 109 -3.71 -22.26 5.84
CA GLY A 109 -2.49 -23.08 5.74
C GLY A 109 -1.70 -22.91 4.43
N GLY A 110 -1.94 -21.85 3.67
CA GLY A 110 -1.19 -21.55 2.43
C GLY A 110 -1.77 -22.23 1.20
N ASP A 111 -3.09 -22.44 1.18
CA ASP A 111 -3.85 -23.04 0.09
C ASP A 111 -4.01 -22.11 -1.12
N THR A 112 -4.08 -20.79 -0.91
CA THR A 112 -4.36 -19.79 -1.96
C THR A 112 -3.13 -19.06 -2.51
N PHE A 113 -1.95 -19.31 -1.94
CA PHE A 113 -0.69 -18.74 -2.41
C PHE A 113 0.48 -19.67 -2.12
N SER A 114 1.49 -19.64 -2.97
CA SER A 114 2.69 -20.48 -2.84
C SER A 114 3.85 -19.75 -2.16
N GLU A 115 4.01 -18.46 -2.48
CA GLU A 115 5.08 -17.63 -1.96
C GLU A 115 4.75 -16.14 -2.03
N ILE A 116 5.49 -15.34 -1.26
CA ILE A 116 5.48 -13.88 -1.29
C ILE A 116 6.83 -13.38 -1.79
N TYR A 117 6.81 -12.40 -2.68
CA TYR A 117 7.99 -11.69 -3.16
C TYR A 117 8.02 -10.26 -2.62
N LEU A 118 9.15 -9.87 -2.01
CA LEU A 118 9.38 -8.51 -1.50
C LEU A 118 10.71 -7.98 -2.04
N SER A 119 10.67 -7.00 -2.95
CA SER A 119 11.90 -6.45 -3.58
C SER A 119 12.73 -5.56 -2.64
N TYR A 120 12.14 -5.10 -1.53
CA TYR A 120 12.80 -4.20 -0.59
C TYR A 120 13.65 -4.94 0.46
N LEU A 121 13.66 -6.27 0.44
CA LEU A 121 14.50 -7.11 1.31
C LEU A 121 15.58 -7.81 0.47
N SER A 122 16.77 -8.03 1.04
CA SER A 122 17.86 -8.81 0.41
C SER A 122 18.46 -8.25 -0.89
N GLY A 123 18.55 -6.92 -1.02
CA GLY A 123 19.25 -6.28 -2.14
C GLY A 123 18.47 -6.32 -3.47
N PRO A 124 19.13 -6.24 -4.64
CA PRO A 124 18.45 -5.99 -5.92
C PRO A 124 17.58 -7.14 -6.42
N ARG A 125 17.72 -8.34 -5.85
CA ARG A 125 16.94 -9.52 -6.25
C ARG A 125 15.65 -9.69 -5.45
N GLY A 126 15.44 -8.92 -4.38
CA GLY A 126 14.34 -9.17 -3.45
C GLY A 126 14.49 -10.48 -2.68
N VAL A 127 13.44 -10.85 -1.95
CA VAL A 127 13.33 -12.14 -1.25
C VAL A 127 12.06 -12.87 -1.67
N HIS A 128 12.20 -14.17 -1.87
CA HIS A 128 11.10 -15.13 -2.00
C HIS A 128 10.85 -15.76 -0.64
N ILE A 129 9.60 -15.68 -0.16
CA ILE A 129 9.21 -16.15 1.16
C ILE A 129 8.16 -17.23 0.98
N PRO A 130 8.44 -18.49 1.37
CA PRO A 130 7.49 -19.58 1.19
C PRO A 130 6.27 -19.41 2.09
N ALA A 131 5.12 -19.94 1.66
CA ALA A 131 3.88 -19.88 2.44
C ALA A 131 4.01 -20.44 3.87
N SER A 132 4.95 -21.37 4.10
CA SER A 132 5.25 -21.94 5.41
C SER A 132 5.64 -20.89 6.47
N GLU A 133 6.18 -19.74 6.06
CA GLU A 133 6.54 -18.65 6.99
C GLU A 133 5.35 -17.92 7.60
N PHE A 134 4.16 -18.11 7.04
CA PHE A 134 2.91 -17.43 7.39
C PHE A 134 1.87 -18.36 8.05
N LEU A 135 2.26 -19.56 8.47
CA LEU A 135 1.37 -20.51 9.14
C LEU A 135 0.99 -20.08 10.55
N THR A 136 1.82 -19.27 11.20
CA THR A 136 1.58 -18.74 12.54
C THR A 136 1.56 -17.21 12.51
N PRO A 137 0.63 -16.56 13.23
CA PRO A 137 0.61 -15.11 13.33
C PRO A 137 1.90 -14.54 13.92
N PHE A 138 2.34 -13.39 13.42
CA PHE A 138 3.45 -12.62 13.98
C PHE A 138 3.25 -11.10 13.82
N PRO A 139 3.81 -10.27 14.72
CA PRO A 139 3.64 -8.82 14.64
C PRO A 139 4.41 -8.21 13.45
N PRO A 140 3.99 -7.03 12.96
CA PRO A 140 4.55 -6.33 11.79
C PRO A 140 6.07 -6.24 11.72
N ASP A 141 6.68 -5.96 12.86
CA ASP A 141 8.09 -5.61 13.01
C ASP A 141 8.99 -6.82 13.32
N LEU A 142 8.46 -8.04 13.28
CA LEU A 142 9.24 -9.24 13.64
C LEU A 142 10.11 -9.78 12.51
N LYS A 143 9.56 -9.91 11.29
CA LYS A 143 10.20 -10.67 10.20
C LYS A 143 10.48 -9.85 8.94
N PHE A 144 9.44 -9.25 8.34
CA PHE A 144 9.49 -8.74 6.96
C PHE A 144 9.20 -7.23 6.89
N GLY A 145 9.86 -6.47 7.77
CA GLY A 145 9.71 -5.02 7.88
C GLY A 145 10.74 -4.26 7.06
N TYR A 146 10.33 -3.12 6.53
CA TYR A 146 11.18 -2.07 5.97
C TYR A 146 10.88 -0.76 6.69
N ARG A 147 11.91 0.00 7.02
CA ARG A 147 11.78 1.40 7.44
C ARG A 147 12.88 2.25 6.84
N ARG A 148 12.51 3.41 6.30
CA ARG A 148 13.43 4.34 5.61
C ARG A 148 14.51 4.92 6.52
N ASP A 149 14.25 5.03 7.83
CA ASP A 149 15.20 5.56 8.81
C ASP A 149 16.25 4.54 9.27
N THR A 150 16.03 3.25 9.04
CA THR A 150 16.94 2.16 9.42
C THR A 150 17.48 1.35 8.25
N HIS A 151 16.90 1.50 7.07
CA HIS A 151 17.27 0.76 5.86
C HIS A 151 17.61 1.71 4.71
N ARG A 152 18.52 1.27 3.85
CA ARG A 152 18.75 1.94 2.56
C ARG A 152 17.47 1.90 1.73
N THR A 153 17.13 3.00 1.07
CA THR A 153 16.05 3.03 0.08
C THR A 153 16.36 2.01 -1.04
N PRO A 154 15.46 1.03 -1.29
CA PRO A 154 15.67 0.02 -2.31
C PRO A 154 15.51 0.61 -3.71
N GLU A 155 16.03 -0.09 -4.72
CA GLU A 155 15.89 0.36 -6.12
C GLU A 155 14.45 0.24 -6.63
N HIS A 156 13.79 -0.85 -6.25
CA HIS A 156 12.40 -1.14 -6.58
C HIS A 156 11.62 -1.43 -5.30
N PHE A 157 10.34 -1.08 -5.28
CA PHE A 157 9.45 -1.34 -4.15
C PHE A 157 8.21 -2.13 -4.60
N ILE A 158 8.39 -3.44 -4.77
CA ILE A 158 7.44 -4.41 -5.28
C ILE A 158 7.08 -5.36 -4.14
N ARG A 159 5.77 -5.59 -3.98
CA ARG A 159 5.19 -6.59 -3.08
C ARG A 159 4.25 -7.45 -3.91
N ALA A 160 4.48 -8.76 -3.92
CA ALA A 160 3.67 -9.67 -4.70
C ALA A 160 3.46 -10.99 -3.98
N TYR A 161 2.43 -11.72 -4.37
CA TYR A 161 2.25 -13.11 -3.97
C TYR A 161 1.85 -13.95 -5.17
N HIS A 162 2.38 -15.17 -5.22
CA HIS A 162 2.14 -16.12 -6.29
C HIS A 162 0.84 -16.86 -6.00
N LEU A 163 -0.18 -16.67 -6.84
CA LEU A 163 -1.48 -17.30 -6.62
C LEU A 163 -1.36 -18.81 -6.72
N ARG A 164 -2.17 -19.49 -5.93
CA ARG A 164 -2.28 -20.95 -5.94
C ARG A 164 -3.73 -21.36 -6.00
N ASP A 165 -4.04 -22.33 -6.85
CA ASP A 165 -5.37 -22.93 -6.89
C ASP A 165 -5.54 -23.84 -5.65
N PRO A 166 -6.55 -23.61 -4.79
CA PRO A 166 -6.72 -24.37 -3.55
C PRO A 166 -7.19 -25.81 -3.76
N ASN A 167 -7.69 -26.16 -4.96
CA ASN A 167 -8.17 -27.51 -5.28
C ASN A 167 -7.07 -28.37 -5.90
N THR A 168 -6.26 -27.79 -6.79
CA THR A 168 -5.23 -28.51 -7.55
C THR A 168 -3.83 -28.31 -6.99
N GLY A 169 -3.62 -27.23 -6.23
CA GLY A 169 -2.32 -26.83 -5.72
C GLY A 169 -1.40 -26.22 -6.78
N ALA A 170 -1.89 -26.00 -8.01
CA ALA A 170 -1.12 -25.43 -9.10
C ALA A 170 -0.93 -23.92 -8.94
N ASP A 171 0.23 -23.43 -9.36
CA ASP A 171 0.54 -22.01 -9.36
C ASP A 171 -0.18 -21.28 -10.50
N GLY A 172 -0.72 -20.11 -10.19
CA GLY A 172 -1.30 -19.16 -11.12
C GLY A 172 -0.38 -17.96 -11.37
N PRO A 173 -0.89 -16.83 -11.88
CA PRO A 173 -0.09 -15.62 -12.00
C PRO A 173 0.23 -15.00 -10.64
N TRP A 174 1.15 -14.06 -10.62
CA TRP A 174 1.40 -13.21 -9.47
C TRP A 174 0.39 -12.08 -9.40
N LEU A 175 -0.09 -11.72 -8.20
CA LEU A 175 -0.72 -10.43 -7.95
C LEU A 175 0.29 -9.52 -7.26
N ALA A 176 0.59 -8.37 -7.86
CA ALA A 176 1.65 -7.47 -7.40
C ALA A 176 1.19 -6.03 -7.24
N GLY A 177 1.82 -5.34 -6.28
CA GLY A 177 1.71 -3.91 -6.02
C GLY A 177 3.08 -3.26 -6.08
N LEU A 178 3.27 -2.34 -7.01
CA LEU A 178 4.52 -1.67 -7.33
C LEU A 178 4.40 -0.20 -6.90
N THR A 179 5.12 0.24 -5.86
CA THR A 179 5.19 1.67 -5.51
C THR A 179 6.25 2.34 -6.35
N LEU A 180 5.86 3.28 -7.23
CA LEU A 180 6.71 3.76 -8.32
C LEU A 180 7.89 4.63 -7.86
N ASP A 181 7.84 5.23 -6.67
CA ASP A 181 8.97 5.90 -6.04
C ASP A 181 9.24 5.26 -4.65
N PRO A 182 10.33 4.50 -4.47
CA PRO A 182 10.66 3.89 -3.18
C PRO A 182 10.90 4.91 -2.07
N SER A 183 11.32 6.14 -2.40
CA SER A 183 11.65 7.17 -1.41
C SER A 183 10.42 7.67 -0.66
N VAL A 184 9.23 7.54 -1.24
CA VAL A 184 7.98 7.92 -0.58
C VAL A 184 7.58 6.93 0.50
N VAL A 185 8.07 5.69 0.47
CA VAL A 185 7.74 4.70 1.49
C VAL A 185 8.54 4.98 2.76
N TYR A 186 7.83 5.25 3.85
CA TYR A 186 8.45 5.41 5.16
C TYR A 186 8.61 4.08 5.88
N GLU A 187 7.54 3.28 5.93
CA GLU A 187 7.52 1.96 6.55
C GLU A 187 6.69 1.00 5.71
N ALA A 188 7.08 -0.26 5.62
CA ALA A 188 6.27 -1.32 5.03
C ALA A 188 6.46 -2.63 5.78
N TRP A 189 5.44 -3.47 5.84
CA TRP A 189 5.54 -4.79 6.45
C TRP A 189 4.61 -5.80 5.76
N CYS A 190 5.05 -7.05 5.80
CA CYS A 190 4.26 -8.21 5.43
C CYS A 190 4.12 -9.12 6.66
N SER A 191 2.91 -9.30 7.18
CA SER A 191 2.74 -10.11 8.40
C SER A 191 1.46 -10.93 8.43
N GLN A 192 1.56 -12.14 8.99
CA GLN A 192 0.40 -12.99 9.27
C GLN A 192 -0.36 -12.44 10.48
N ARG A 193 -1.66 -12.17 10.31
CA ARG A 193 -2.55 -11.77 11.39
C ARG A 193 -3.38 -12.96 11.87
N PRO A 194 -3.89 -12.92 13.11
CA PRO A 194 -4.96 -13.82 13.51
C PRO A 194 -6.13 -13.73 12.53
N GLY A 195 -6.75 -14.87 12.20
CA GLY A 195 -7.85 -14.94 11.25
C GLY A 195 -7.43 -15.13 9.78
N ASP A 196 -6.35 -15.87 9.55
CA ASP A 196 -6.04 -16.45 8.24
C ASP A 196 -5.82 -15.41 7.14
N ILE A 197 -5.18 -14.29 7.52
CA ILE A 197 -4.97 -13.13 6.66
C ILE A 197 -3.56 -12.58 6.79
N ILE A 198 -2.85 -12.50 5.66
CA ILE A 198 -1.60 -11.77 5.51
C ILE A 198 -1.94 -10.36 5.08
N VAL A 199 -1.31 -9.38 5.72
CA VAL A 199 -1.44 -7.96 5.34
C VAL A 199 -0.13 -7.44 4.77
N MET A 200 -0.21 -6.64 3.70
CA MET A 200 0.95 -6.00 3.03
C MET A 200 0.81 -4.48 3.06
N ILE A 201 0.94 -3.93 4.26
CA ILE A 201 0.68 -2.52 4.52
C ILE A 201 1.96 -1.72 4.26
N LEU A 202 1.81 -0.51 3.72
CA LEU A 202 2.84 0.52 3.82
C LEU A 202 2.29 1.83 4.39
N GLU A 203 3.23 2.65 4.83
CA GLU A 203 3.05 4.05 5.19
C GLU A 203 3.85 4.90 4.21
N ILE A 204 3.15 5.75 3.45
CA ILE A 204 3.76 6.70 2.51
C ILE A 204 4.02 8.05 3.18
N HIS A 205 4.94 8.81 2.62
CA HIS A 205 5.45 10.11 3.07
C HIS A 205 6.38 10.02 4.29
N GLY A 206 5.85 9.95 5.51
CA GLY A 206 6.62 9.93 6.77
C GLY A 206 7.62 11.09 6.90
N ARG A 207 7.21 12.31 6.51
CA ARG A 207 8.03 13.52 6.52
C ARG A 207 7.27 14.67 7.19
N PRO A 208 7.97 15.76 7.58
CA PRO A 208 7.30 16.96 8.05
C PRO A 208 6.39 17.57 6.97
N VAL A 209 5.23 18.07 7.39
CA VAL A 209 4.30 18.85 6.56
C VAL A 209 3.83 20.08 7.33
N LYS A 210 3.51 21.13 6.59
CA LYS A 210 2.74 22.30 7.04
C LYS A 210 1.29 22.19 6.62
N ALA A 211 0.42 22.85 7.37
CA ALA A 211 -0.95 23.05 6.92
C ALA A 211 -0.96 23.76 5.55
N GLY A 212 -1.68 23.19 4.59
CA GLY A 212 -1.69 23.59 3.19
C GLY A 212 -0.83 22.72 2.27
N ASP A 213 0.12 21.95 2.82
CA ASP A 213 0.96 21.06 2.01
C ASP A 213 0.19 19.85 1.47
N THR A 214 0.70 19.30 0.37
CA THR A 214 0.19 18.04 -0.22
C THR A 214 1.29 16.99 -0.30
N PHE A 215 0.89 15.72 -0.25
CA PHE A 215 1.75 14.61 -0.61
C PHE A 215 0.96 13.52 -1.32
N SER A 216 1.63 12.74 -2.16
CA SER A 216 1.05 11.61 -2.86
C SER A 216 2.01 10.44 -3.03
N ALA A 217 1.44 9.31 -3.43
CA ALA A 217 2.18 8.17 -3.98
C ALA A 217 1.40 7.57 -5.16
N ALA A 218 2.14 7.10 -6.15
CA ALA A 218 1.60 6.37 -7.29
C ALA A 218 2.07 4.92 -7.27
N HIS A 219 1.15 4.04 -7.65
CA HIS A 219 1.32 2.60 -7.63
C HIS A 219 0.81 1.99 -8.93
N ILE A 220 1.33 0.82 -9.27
CA ILE A 220 0.72 -0.10 -10.23
C ILE A 220 0.27 -1.34 -9.47
N VAL A 221 -0.94 -1.81 -9.74
CA VAL A 221 -1.48 -3.05 -9.14
C VAL A 221 -2.05 -3.92 -10.24
N GLY A 222 -1.65 -5.19 -10.29
CA GLY A 222 -2.14 -6.08 -11.34
C GLY A 222 -1.56 -7.48 -11.31
N TYR A 223 -1.92 -8.25 -12.33
CA TYR A 223 -1.46 -9.62 -12.52
C TYR A 223 -0.27 -9.70 -13.48
N PHE A 224 0.71 -10.52 -13.13
CA PHE A 224 1.97 -10.69 -13.85
C PHE A 224 2.31 -12.17 -13.97
N ASP A 225 2.94 -12.56 -15.07
CA ASP A 225 3.33 -13.97 -15.28
C ASP A 225 4.74 -14.26 -14.75
N SER A 226 5.53 -13.21 -14.47
CA SER A 226 6.87 -13.35 -13.90
C SER A 226 7.28 -12.14 -13.06
N ILE A 227 8.29 -12.31 -12.21
CA ILE A 227 8.91 -11.21 -11.45
C ILE A 227 9.65 -10.27 -12.40
N GLU A 228 10.31 -10.80 -13.43
CA GLU A 228 10.99 -10.04 -14.47
C GLU A 228 10.05 -9.05 -15.17
N GLU A 229 8.81 -9.47 -15.46
CA GLU A 229 7.77 -8.59 -16.01
C GLU A 229 7.43 -7.44 -15.05
N MET A 230 7.34 -7.71 -13.74
CA MET A 230 7.09 -6.68 -12.73
C MET A 230 8.23 -5.64 -12.71
N HIS A 231 9.48 -6.09 -12.71
CA HIS A 231 10.64 -5.20 -12.73
C HIS A 231 10.72 -4.39 -14.03
N ALA A 232 10.49 -5.01 -15.18
CA ALA A 232 10.47 -4.31 -16.47
C ALA A 232 9.37 -3.23 -16.51
N LEU A 233 8.18 -3.53 -15.98
CA LEU A 233 7.10 -2.55 -15.87
C LEU A 233 7.43 -1.45 -14.86
N TYR A 234 8.05 -1.81 -13.74
CA TYR A 234 8.52 -0.87 -12.73
C TYR A 234 9.48 0.14 -13.34
N ASP A 235 10.52 -0.33 -14.05
CA ASP A 235 11.54 0.55 -14.64
C ASP A 235 10.98 1.50 -15.68
N ARG A 236 9.92 1.12 -16.39
CA ARG A 236 9.21 2.00 -17.32
C ARG A 236 8.54 3.20 -16.63
N TYR A 237 8.08 3.04 -15.39
CA TYR A 237 7.24 4.02 -14.70
C TYR A 237 7.83 4.58 -13.41
N ARG A 238 9.03 4.14 -13.02
CA ARG A 238 9.67 4.56 -11.76
C ARG A 238 9.85 6.07 -11.65
N GLY A 239 9.80 6.56 -10.41
CA GLY A 239 10.02 7.95 -10.04
C GLY A 239 8.79 8.85 -10.15
N HIS A 240 7.61 8.33 -10.47
CA HIS A 240 6.35 9.09 -10.43
C HIS A 240 5.66 8.93 -9.08
N THR A 241 5.03 10.00 -8.61
CA THR A 241 4.33 10.05 -7.32
C THR A 241 2.86 10.41 -7.45
N ALA A 242 2.45 10.96 -8.60
CA ALA A 242 1.09 11.39 -8.85
C ALA A 242 0.54 10.87 -10.18
N LEU A 243 -0.77 10.95 -10.33
CA LEU A 243 -1.53 10.52 -11.51
C LEU A 243 -2.52 11.62 -11.89
N GLU A 244 -2.57 11.94 -13.18
CA GLU A 244 -3.56 12.85 -13.76
C GLU A 244 -4.38 12.08 -14.80
N ALA A 245 -5.69 12.36 -14.85
CA ALA A 245 -6.60 11.79 -15.84
C ALA A 245 -7.78 12.75 -16.08
N ASP A 246 -8.15 12.90 -17.34
CA ASP A 246 -9.33 13.60 -17.84
C ASP A 246 -9.91 12.85 -19.06
N GLU A 247 -10.85 13.41 -19.81
CA GLU A 247 -11.44 12.73 -20.98
C GLU A 247 -10.46 12.56 -22.15
N THR A 248 -9.37 13.36 -22.19
CA THR A 248 -8.39 13.38 -23.27
C THR A 248 -7.27 12.35 -23.07
N GLY A 249 -6.97 12.00 -21.82
CA GLY A 249 -5.88 11.09 -21.51
C GLY A 249 -5.59 10.94 -20.03
N TRP A 250 -4.59 10.13 -19.73
CA TRP A 250 -4.00 10.02 -18.41
C TRP A 250 -2.48 10.03 -18.50
N ARG A 251 -1.82 10.46 -17.43
CA ARG A 251 -0.36 10.42 -17.31
C ARG A 251 0.08 10.31 -15.87
N LEU A 252 1.18 9.60 -15.66
CA LEU A 252 1.92 9.67 -14.41
C LEU A 252 2.73 10.96 -14.38
N VAL A 253 2.77 11.62 -13.22
CA VAL A 253 3.51 12.87 -13.01
C VAL A 253 4.33 12.81 -11.72
N LYS A 254 5.31 13.70 -11.61
CA LYS A 254 6.03 13.94 -10.37
C LYS A 254 5.37 15.11 -9.67
N GLU A 255 4.94 14.91 -8.43
CA GLU A 255 4.53 16.03 -7.58
C GLU A 255 5.80 16.75 -7.10
N THR A 256 5.93 18.03 -7.46
CA THR A 256 7.03 18.92 -7.04
C THR A 256 6.79 19.48 -5.65
#